data_AF-A0A8X6MGW9-F1
#
_entry.id   AF-A0A8X6MGW9-F1
#
_cell.length_a   1.000
_cell.length_b   1.000
_cell.length_c   1.000
_cell.angle_alpha   90.00
_cell.angle_beta   90.00
_cell.angle_gamma   90.00
#
_symmetry.space_group_name_H-M   'P 1'
#
loop_
_entity.id
_entity.type
_entity.pdbx_description
1 polymer ?
#
loop_
_entity_poly.entity_id
_entity_poly.type
_entity_poly.pdbx_seq_one_letter_code
_entity_poly.pdbx_strand_id
1 'polypeptide(L)'
;MNLRSSSQLMDDLPPIRFQQIRPFESTSSHLRKLVELCQQEEVQNFLSVKGIEWSFIPPYTPHFGGLCESAIKSAKQLLIKATNSVLLNFEECSTLLIQIEACLNSRPLTELSPDSSDFNALTPAHFLVGGPIHQFPEPSQPSRSVALSERWNLIQRLRRYFWDHWSTEYLHRLQPRSKWWRTKPNLQLGDMVIVEKEQTAPLNWTLGRINKLFFGPDQKVRVVSVNTKYGQLTRNVNKIYLLPNSQEI
;
A
#
# COMPACT_ATOMS: atom_id res chain seq x y z
N MET A 1 -3.31 -27.70 -23.60
CA MET A 1 -3.37 -26.64 -22.57
C MET A 1 -4.43 -25.66 -23.05
N ASN A 2 -5.65 -25.75 -22.52
CA ASN A 2 -6.80 -24.98 -23.02
C ASN A 2 -6.61 -23.50 -22.66
N LEU A 3 -6.43 -22.67 -23.67
CA LEU A 3 -6.43 -21.21 -23.54
C LEU A 3 -7.88 -20.79 -23.25
N ARG A 4 -8.15 -20.40 -21.99
CA ARG A 4 -9.44 -19.78 -21.62
C ARG A 4 -9.58 -18.45 -22.36
N SER A 5 -10.76 -18.17 -22.89
CA SER A 5 -11.06 -16.93 -23.59
C SER A 5 -11.08 -15.74 -22.63
N SER A 6 -10.76 -14.54 -23.12
CA SER A 6 -10.77 -13.30 -22.33
C SER A 6 -12.10 -13.01 -21.62
N SER A 7 -13.21 -13.60 -22.08
CA SER A 7 -14.52 -13.55 -21.42
C SER A 7 -14.57 -14.37 -20.13
N GLN A 8 -13.90 -15.53 -20.06
CA GLN A 8 -13.88 -16.40 -18.88
C GLN A 8 -13.02 -15.84 -17.74
N LEU A 9 -12.14 -14.87 -18.01
CA LEU A 9 -11.33 -14.18 -16.99
C LEU A 9 -12.10 -13.06 -16.26
N MET A 10 -13.15 -12.49 -16.88
CA MET A 10 -13.98 -11.46 -16.23
C MET A 10 -14.99 -12.08 -15.25
N ASP A 11 -15.50 -13.28 -15.53
CA ASP A 11 -16.48 -13.97 -14.67
C ASP A 11 -15.88 -14.44 -13.32
N ASP A 12 -14.55 -14.53 -13.22
CA ASP A 12 -13.83 -14.96 -12.01
C ASP A 12 -13.42 -13.78 -11.10
N LEU A 13 -13.74 -12.53 -11.45
CA LEU A 13 -13.42 -11.37 -10.61
C LEU A 13 -14.40 -11.28 -9.43
N PRO A 14 -13.91 -11.21 -8.18
CA PRO A 14 -14.80 -11.11 -7.03
C PRO A 14 -15.65 -9.84 -7.07
N PRO A 15 -16.91 -9.89 -6.61
CA PRO A 15 -17.81 -8.74 -6.59
C PRO A 15 -17.18 -7.54 -5.89
N ILE A 16 -17.49 -6.34 -6.36
CA ILE A 16 -17.08 -5.11 -5.69
C ILE A 16 -17.85 -5.03 -4.37
N ARG A 17 -17.13 -5.20 -3.26
CA ARG A 17 -17.71 -5.20 -1.91
C ARG A 17 -17.70 -3.80 -1.33
N PHE A 18 -18.86 -3.30 -0.94
CA PHE A 18 -18.99 -2.02 -0.24
C PHE A 18 -19.34 -2.24 1.23
N GLN A 19 -18.71 -1.45 2.10
CA GLN A 19 -18.99 -1.46 3.54
C GLN A 19 -20.23 -0.64 3.86
N GLN A 20 -21.09 -1.21 4.70
CA GLN A 20 -22.02 -0.42 5.49
C GLN A 20 -21.21 0.25 6.62
N ILE A 21 -20.65 1.43 6.35
CA ILE A 21 -19.99 2.24 7.39
C ILE A 21 -21.05 2.57 8.45
N ARG A 22 -20.75 2.31 9.73
CA ARG A 22 -21.65 2.71 10.83
C ARG A 22 -22.03 4.18 10.65
N PRO A 23 -23.32 4.50 10.50
CA PRO A 23 -23.72 5.90 10.50
C PRO A 23 -23.66 6.42 11.94
N PHE A 24 -23.05 7.58 12.11
CA PHE A 24 -23.54 8.57 13.08
C PHE A 24 -25.06 8.68 12.85
N GLU A 25 -25.94 8.69 13.85
CA GLU A 25 -27.40 8.52 13.66
C GLU A 25 -28.01 9.35 12.51
N SER A 26 -27.44 10.53 12.23
CA SER A 26 -27.77 11.40 11.09
C SER A 26 -27.46 10.83 9.68
N THR A 27 -26.39 10.04 9.47
CA THR A 27 -25.98 9.48 8.16
C THR A 27 -26.77 8.21 7.77
N SER A 28 -27.55 7.65 8.70
CA SER A 28 -28.26 6.38 8.52
C SER A 28 -29.39 6.49 7.49
N SER A 29 -30.09 7.63 7.46
CA SER A 29 -31.14 7.94 6.48
C SER A 29 -30.57 8.08 5.07
N HIS A 30 -29.41 8.73 4.93
CA HIS A 30 -28.73 8.90 3.64
C HIS A 30 -28.23 7.56 3.07
N LEU A 31 -27.65 6.69 3.92
CA LEU A 31 -27.20 5.37 3.49
C LEU A 31 -28.36 4.46 3.09
N ARG A 32 -29.50 4.51 3.80
CA ARG A 32 -30.72 3.80 3.39
C ARG A 32 -31.20 4.27 2.02
N LYS A 33 -31.22 5.59 1.81
CA LYS A 33 -31.58 6.17 0.52
C LYS A 33 -30.61 5.78 -0.60
N LEU A 34 -29.31 5.67 -0.31
CA LEU A 34 -28.34 5.13 -1.27
C LEU A 34 -28.61 3.66 -1.57
N VAL A 35 -28.89 2.82 -0.57
CA VAL A 35 -29.26 1.40 -0.80
C VAL A 35 -30.53 1.27 -1.65
N GLU A 36 -31.53 2.12 -1.41
CA GLU A 36 -32.74 2.19 -2.25
C GLU A 36 -32.42 2.64 -3.69
N LEU A 37 -31.53 3.62 -3.85
CA LEU A 37 -31.04 4.05 -5.18
C LEU A 37 -30.27 2.92 -5.88
N CYS A 38 -29.47 2.13 -5.15
CA CYS A 38 -28.79 0.95 -5.69
C CYS A 38 -29.77 -0.11 -6.18
N GLN A 39 -30.96 -0.18 -5.59
CA GLN A 39 -32.02 -1.11 -5.97
C GLN A 39 -32.89 -0.60 -7.13
N GLN A 40 -32.67 0.63 -7.60
CA GLN A 40 -33.38 1.13 -8.78
C GLN A 40 -32.97 0.36 -10.04
N GLU A 41 -33.96 0.13 -10.90
CA GLU A 41 -33.83 -0.67 -12.12
C GLU A 41 -32.74 -0.12 -13.05
N GLU A 42 -32.59 1.20 -13.15
CA GLU A 42 -31.54 1.86 -13.94
C GLU A 42 -30.13 1.52 -13.44
N VAL A 43 -29.93 1.47 -12.12
CA VAL A 43 -28.64 1.15 -11.50
C VAL A 43 -28.35 -0.34 -11.63
N GLN A 44 -29.34 -1.20 -11.39
CA GLN A 44 -29.21 -2.65 -11.60
C GLN A 44 -28.93 -3.01 -13.06
N ASN A 45 -29.56 -2.30 -14.00
CA ASN A 45 -29.28 -2.46 -15.43
C ASN A 45 -27.87 -1.98 -15.78
N PHE A 46 -27.41 -0.86 -15.24
CA PHE A 46 -26.03 -0.40 -15.43
C PHE A 46 -25.01 -1.42 -14.89
N LEU A 47 -25.25 -1.94 -13.69
CA LEU A 47 -24.37 -2.90 -13.03
C LEU A 47 -24.32 -4.24 -13.79
N SER A 48 -25.48 -4.77 -14.19
CA SER A 48 -25.56 -6.02 -14.96
C SER A 48 -24.91 -5.90 -16.33
N VAL A 49 -25.13 -4.80 -17.07
CA VAL A 49 -24.44 -4.53 -18.36
C VAL A 49 -22.93 -4.47 -18.20
N LYS A 50 -22.44 -4.00 -17.04
CA LYS A 50 -21.01 -3.92 -16.73
C LYS A 50 -20.46 -5.17 -16.04
N GLY A 51 -21.28 -6.19 -15.78
CA GLY A 51 -20.88 -7.39 -15.04
C GLY A 51 -20.46 -7.11 -13.60
N ILE A 52 -20.95 -6.02 -13.00
CA ILE A 52 -20.60 -5.61 -11.65
C ILE A 52 -21.61 -6.22 -10.68
N GLU A 53 -21.16 -7.22 -9.92
CA GLU A 53 -21.94 -7.75 -8.80
C GLU A 53 -21.70 -6.89 -7.55
N TRP A 54 -22.78 -6.32 -7.00
CA TRP A 54 -22.74 -5.50 -5.80
C TRP A 54 -23.01 -6.36 -4.57
N SER A 55 -22.07 -6.39 -3.62
CA SER A 55 -22.28 -7.07 -2.33
C SER A 55 -22.06 -6.14 -1.13
N PHE A 56 -22.92 -6.27 -0.13
CA PHE A 56 -22.81 -5.60 1.15
C PHE A 56 -22.16 -6.53 2.17
N ILE A 57 -21.26 -5.99 2.97
CA ILE A 57 -20.77 -6.70 4.15
C ILE A 57 -21.93 -6.87 5.15
N PRO A 58 -22.10 -8.06 5.76
CA PRO A 58 -23.19 -8.30 6.70
C PRO A 58 -23.21 -7.26 7.83
N PRO A 59 -24.39 -6.81 8.27
CA PRO A 59 -24.50 -5.86 9.37
C PRO A 59 -23.84 -6.43 10.63
N TYR A 60 -23.25 -5.55 11.45
CA TYR A 60 -22.53 -5.90 12.68
C TYR A 60 -21.27 -6.78 12.50
N THR A 61 -20.69 -6.83 11.30
CA THR A 61 -19.46 -7.59 11.03
C THR A 61 -18.25 -6.69 10.68
N PRO A 62 -17.81 -5.78 11.58
CA PRO A 62 -16.72 -4.83 11.30
C PRO A 62 -15.39 -5.51 10.96
N HIS A 63 -15.20 -6.78 11.35
CA HIS A 63 -14.01 -7.57 11.01
C HIS A 63 -13.87 -7.83 9.50
N PHE A 64 -14.97 -7.89 8.74
CA PHE A 64 -14.91 -8.01 7.27
C PHE A 64 -14.33 -6.75 6.60
N GLY A 65 -14.36 -5.62 7.30
CA GLY A 65 -13.88 -4.34 6.79
C GLY A 65 -12.58 -3.82 7.41
N GLY A 66 -12.11 -4.45 8.48
CA GLY A 66 -11.11 -3.88 9.39
C GLY A 66 -9.77 -3.54 8.73
N LEU A 67 -9.32 -4.31 7.73
CA LEU A 67 -8.08 -4.02 7.00
C LEU A 67 -8.18 -2.72 6.19
N CYS A 68 -9.27 -2.56 5.43
CA CYS A 68 -9.53 -1.34 4.67
C CYS A 68 -9.74 -0.15 5.61
N GLU A 69 -10.52 -0.30 6.67
CA GLU A 69 -10.77 0.78 7.64
C GLU A 69 -9.49 1.24 8.33
N SER A 70 -8.63 0.30 8.74
CA SER A 70 -7.33 0.60 9.35
C SER A 70 -6.41 1.35 8.39
N ALA A 71 -6.36 0.93 7.12
CA ALA A 71 -5.60 1.60 6.09
C ALA A 71 -6.11 3.03 5.82
N ILE A 72 -7.43 3.21 5.69
CA ILE A 72 -8.07 4.51 5.49
C ILE A 72 -7.82 5.44 6.69
N LYS A 73 -7.95 4.91 7.91
CA LYS A 73 -7.74 5.67 9.14
C LYS A 73 -6.31 6.21 9.22
N SER A 74 -5.32 5.35 9.00
CA SER A 74 -3.90 5.74 8.98
C SER A 74 -3.60 6.77 7.90
N ALA A 75 -4.07 6.55 6.66
CA ALA A 75 -3.90 7.51 5.57
C ALA A 75 -4.52 8.89 5.89
N LYS A 76 -5.74 8.93 6.41
CA LYS A 76 -6.41 10.19 6.80
C LYS A 76 -5.65 10.92 7.91
N GLN A 77 -5.23 10.20 8.95
CA GLN A 77 -4.49 10.80 10.06
C GLN A 77 -3.16 11.40 9.60
N LEU A 78 -2.45 10.72 8.71
CA LEU A 78 -1.19 11.21 8.15
C LEU A 78 -1.40 12.38 7.19
N LEU A 79 -2.45 12.36 6.36
CA LEU A 79 -2.81 13.49 5.52
C LEU A 79 -3.09 14.75 6.35
N ILE A 80 -3.92 14.63 7.39
CA ILE A 80 -4.22 15.75 8.30
C ILE A 80 -2.94 16.30 8.93
N LYS A 81 -2.08 15.41 9.44
CA LYS A 81 -0.78 15.80 10.01
C LYS A 81 0.17 16.42 8.99
N ALA A 82 0.21 15.92 7.76
CA ALA A 82 1.03 16.48 6.69
C ALA A 82 0.59 17.92 6.41
N THR A 83 -0.73 18.11 6.22
CA THR A 83 -1.29 19.42 5.86
C THR A 83 -1.22 20.44 6.98
N ASN A 84 -1.21 20.06 8.26
CA ASN A 84 -0.97 20.92 9.43
C ASN A 84 -1.34 22.42 9.25
N SER A 85 -2.63 22.72 9.11
CA SER A 85 -3.18 24.10 8.93
C SER A 85 -2.77 24.84 7.64
N VAL A 86 -2.12 24.18 6.69
CA VAL A 86 -1.90 24.69 5.35
C VAL A 86 -3.22 24.76 4.60
N LEU A 87 -3.53 25.95 4.07
CA LEU A 87 -4.65 26.15 3.16
C LEU A 87 -4.26 25.66 1.76
N LEU A 88 -4.93 24.61 1.32
CA LEU A 88 -4.84 24.09 -0.03
C LEU A 88 -6.11 24.49 -0.78
N ASN A 89 -5.96 24.94 -2.02
CA ASN A 89 -7.08 25.07 -2.94
C ASN A 89 -7.49 23.68 -3.46
N PHE A 90 -8.57 23.64 -4.25
CA PHE A 90 -9.10 22.39 -4.79
C PHE A 90 -8.07 21.61 -5.60
N GLU A 91 -7.37 22.28 -6.53
CA GLU A 91 -6.40 21.63 -7.42
C GLU A 91 -5.19 21.07 -6.66
N GLU A 92 -4.70 21.80 -5.65
CA GLU A 92 -3.57 21.38 -4.84
C GLU A 92 -3.95 20.21 -3.93
N CYS A 93 -5.15 20.23 -3.36
CA CYS A 93 -5.69 19.13 -2.57
C CYS A 93 -5.88 17.87 -3.45
N SER A 94 -6.48 18.02 -4.62
CA SER A 94 -6.67 16.95 -5.60
C SER A 94 -5.33 16.34 -6.01
N THR A 95 -4.37 17.17 -6.38
CA THR A 95 -3.01 16.75 -6.75
C THR A 95 -2.33 15.99 -5.62
N LEU A 96 -2.38 16.51 -4.39
CA LEU A 96 -1.80 15.85 -3.22
C LEU A 96 -2.46 14.49 -2.95
N LEU A 97 -3.78 14.38 -3.07
CA LEU A 97 -4.51 13.13 -2.88
C LEU A 97 -4.13 12.08 -3.92
N ILE A 98 -4.02 12.45 -5.20
CA ILE A 98 -3.57 11.55 -6.27
C ILE A 98 -2.14 11.06 -6.00
N GLN A 99 -1.24 11.96 -5.57
CA GLN A 99 0.12 11.59 -5.21
C GLN A 99 0.18 10.64 -4.00
N ILE A 100 -0.70 10.85 -3.01
CA ILE A 100 -0.83 9.97 -1.86
C ILE A 100 -1.40 8.60 -2.27
N GLU A 101 -2.41 8.57 -3.12
CA GLU A 101 -2.94 7.33 -3.69
C GLU A 101 -1.84 6.51 -4.37
N ALA A 102 -1.00 7.16 -5.18
CA ALA A 102 0.15 6.52 -5.79
C ALA A 102 1.10 5.94 -4.72
N CYS A 103 1.35 6.65 -3.63
CA CYS A 103 2.14 6.15 -2.49
C CYS A 103 1.53 4.87 -1.91
N LEU A 104 0.23 4.91 -1.58
CA LEU A 104 -0.50 3.77 -1.03
C LEU A 104 -0.47 2.56 -1.96
N ASN A 105 -0.61 2.78 -3.27
CA ASN A 105 -0.69 1.74 -4.29
C ASN A 105 0.69 1.22 -4.75
N SER A 106 1.78 1.91 -4.41
CA SER A 106 3.14 1.44 -4.65
C SER A 106 3.64 0.42 -3.62
N ARG A 107 2.91 0.16 -2.53
CA ARG A 107 3.41 -0.73 -1.45
C ARG A 107 3.68 -2.16 -1.93
N PRO A 108 4.84 -2.75 -1.58
CA PRO A 108 5.14 -4.16 -1.78
C PRO A 108 4.22 -5.04 -0.94
N LEU A 109 3.47 -5.96 -1.55
CA LEU A 109 2.59 -6.91 -0.86
C LEU A 109 3.29 -8.26 -0.65
N THR A 110 3.88 -8.80 -1.71
CA THR A 110 4.61 -10.08 -1.73
C THR A 110 5.62 -10.07 -2.88
N GLU A 111 6.48 -11.07 -2.93
CA GLU A 111 7.36 -11.28 -4.08
C GLU A 111 6.55 -11.49 -5.37
N LEU A 112 7.00 -10.89 -6.47
CA LEU A 112 6.33 -11.04 -7.76
C LEU A 112 6.66 -12.38 -8.42
N SER A 113 7.88 -12.87 -8.20
CA SER A 113 8.42 -14.08 -8.82
C SER A 113 9.30 -14.84 -7.82
N PRO A 114 9.27 -16.19 -7.84
CA PRO A 114 10.17 -16.99 -7.03
C PRO A 114 11.64 -16.91 -7.49
N ASP A 115 11.90 -16.41 -8.71
CA ASP A 115 13.25 -16.35 -9.28
C ASP A 115 14.22 -15.47 -8.46
N SER A 116 15.33 -16.05 -8.03
CA SER A 116 16.36 -15.40 -7.21
C SER A 116 16.99 -14.13 -7.81
N SER A 117 16.94 -13.98 -9.14
CA SER A 117 17.39 -12.76 -9.83
C SER A 117 16.35 -11.64 -9.86
N ASP A 118 15.08 -11.95 -9.59
CA ASP A 118 14.01 -10.96 -9.59
C ASP A 118 13.83 -10.35 -8.19
N PHE A 119 13.96 -9.02 -8.14
CA PHE A 119 13.83 -8.21 -6.94
C PHE A 119 12.54 -7.39 -6.92
N ASN A 120 11.58 -7.70 -7.79
CA ASN A 120 10.30 -7.01 -7.84
C ASN A 120 9.29 -7.63 -6.86
N ALA A 121 8.45 -6.76 -6.32
CA ALA A 121 7.32 -7.14 -5.50
C ALA A 121 6.01 -6.84 -6.23
N LEU A 122 5.03 -7.72 -6.02
CA LEU A 122 3.65 -7.45 -6.36
C LEU A 122 3.14 -6.27 -5.52
N THR A 123 2.50 -5.30 -6.16
CA THR A 123 1.92 -4.13 -5.50
C THR A 123 0.46 -3.97 -5.89
N PRO A 124 -0.37 -3.24 -5.14
CA PRO A 124 -1.74 -2.94 -5.53
C PRO A 124 -1.84 -2.32 -6.93
N ALA A 125 -0.88 -1.48 -7.31
CA ALA A 125 -0.82 -0.89 -8.63
C ALA A 125 -0.78 -1.92 -9.77
N HIS A 126 -0.18 -3.10 -9.56
CA HIS A 126 -0.17 -4.15 -10.58
C HIS A 126 -1.58 -4.61 -10.95
N PHE A 127 -2.50 -4.63 -9.99
CA PHE A 127 -3.90 -4.97 -10.24
C PHE A 127 -4.69 -3.82 -10.87
N LEU A 128 -4.34 -2.57 -10.53
CA LEU A 128 -5.08 -1.38 -10.97
C LEU A 128 -4.69 -0.90 -12.36
N VAL A 129 -3.38 -0.89 -12.67
CA VAL A 129 -2.82 -0.32 -13.90
C VAL A 129 -1.92 -1.30 -14.66
N GLY A 130 -1.78 -2.54 -14.20
CA GLY A 130 -1.01 -3.59 -14.89
C GLY A 130 0.50 -3.56 -14.62
N GLY A 131 0.99 -2.71 -13.71
CA GLY A 131 2.42 -2.63 -13.39
C GLY A 131 2.75 -1.73 -12.19
N PRO A 132 4.05 -1.53 -11.88
CA PRO A 132 4.47 -0.65 -10.80
C PRO A 132 4.27 0.83 -11.20
N ILE A 133 3.83 1.64 -10.25
CA ILE A 133 3.84 3.10 -10.40
C ILE A 133 5.27 3.58 -10.17
N HIS A 134 5.89 4.13 -11.21
CA HIS A 134 7.22 4.72 -11.15
C HIS A 134 7.11 6.24 -11.11
N GLN A 135 8.03 6.87 -10.39
CA GLN A 135 8.21 8.32 -10.42
C GLN A 135 9.61 8.65 -10.92
N PHE A 136 9.71 9.69 -11.76
CA PHE A 136 11.00 10.27 -12.12
C PHE A 136 11.68 10.89 -10.89
N PRO A 137 13.02 10.80 -10.77
CA PRO A 137 13.77 11.46 -9.72
C PRO A 137 13.52 12.97 -9.79
N GLU A 138 12.96 13.54 -8.73
CA GLU A 138 12.69 14.97 -8.67
C GLU A 138 13.93 15.68 -8.10
N PRO A 139 14.46 16.73 -8.75
CA PRO A 139 15.63 17.44 -8.26
C PRO A 139 15.34 18.05 -6.89
N SER A 140 16.28 17.91 -5.96
CA SER A 140 16.12 18.28 -4.56
C SER A 140 16.03 19.79 -4.31
N GLN A 141 16.21 20.63 -5.33
CA GLN A 141 16.19 22.08 -5.19
C GLN A 141 15.50 22.77 -6.38
N PRO A 142 14.44 23.56 -6.14
CA PRO A 142 13.93 24.52 -7.10
C PRO A 142 14.86 25.75 -7.15
N SER A 143 15.15 26.23 -8.36
CA SER A 143 15.72 27.56 -8.56
C SER A 143 14.79 28.62 -7.96
N ARG A 144 15.37 29.68 -7.39
CA ARG A 144 14.65 30.82 -6.79
C ARG A 144 13.69 31.45 -7.82
N SER A 145 12.49 31.81 -7.34
CA SER A 145 11.54 32.82 -7.87
C SER A 145 10.47 32.45 -8.93
N VAL A 146 9.51 31.57 -8.60
CA VAL A 146 8.12 31.64 -9.14
C VAL A 146 7.13 31.17 -8.07
N ALA A 147 6.02 31.88 -7.84
CA ALA A 147 4.99 31.49 -6.87
C ALA A 147 4.40 30.08 -7.15
N LEU A 148 4.29 29.69 -8.42
CA LEU A 148 3.90 28.34 -8.82
C LEU A 148 4.93 27.28 -8.40
N SER A 149 6.23 27.61 -8.49
CA SER A 149 7.28 26.73 -7.96
C SER A 149 7.12 26.59 -6.44
N GLU A 150 6.83 27.67 -5.70
CA GLU A 150 6.63 27.61 -4.25
C GLU A 150 5.43 26.73 -3.84
N ARG A 151 4.29 26.86 -4.52
CA ARG A 151 3.11 26.01 -4.28
C ARG A 151 3.35 24.55 -4.67
N TRP A 152 4.03 24.31 -5.79
CA TRP A 152 4.47 22.96 -6.14
C TRP A 152 5.37 22.37 -5.05
N ASN A 153 6.40 23.11 -4.62
CA ASN A 153 7.30 22.67 -3.55
C ASN A 153 6.57 22.37 -2.24
N LEU A 154 5.53 23.14 -1.92
CA LEU A 154 4.66 22.85 -0.78
C LEU A 154 4.00 21.48 -0.95
N ILE A 155 3.35 21.19 -2.08
CA ILE A 155 2.75 19.88 -2.35
C ILE A 155 3.80 18.77 -2.24
N GLN A 156 4.98 18.95 -2.83
CA GLN A 156 6.04 17.95 -2.77
C GLN A 156 6.54 17.69 -1.34
N ARG A 157 6.61 18.73 -0.50
CA ARG A 157 6.94 18.61 0.93
C ARG A 157 5.85 17.86 1.69
N LEU A 158 4.58 18.16 1.43
CA LEU A 158 3.44 17.47 2.04
C LEU A 158 3.41 15.99 1.67
N ARG A 159 3.61 15.68 0.38
CA ARG A 159 3.75 14.30 -0.10
C ARG A 159 4.92 13.60 0.57
N ARG A 160 6.08 14.25 0.67
CA ARG A 160 7.27 13.65 1.29
C ARG A 160 7.05 13.36 2.77
N TYR A 161 6.48 14.30 3.51
CA TYR A 161 6.08 14.08 4.89
C TYR A 161 5.13 12.88 5.00
N PHE A 162 4.09 12.83 4.16
CA PHE A 162 3.17 11.70 4.13
C PHE A 162 3.91 10.39 3.90
N TRP A 163 4.78 10.33 2.88
CA TRP A 163 5.55 9.15 2.53
C TRP A 163 6.45 8.67 3.66
N ASP A 164 7.24 9.56 4.26
CA ASP A 164 8.20 9.22 5.32
C ASP A 164 7.48 8.58 6.53
N HIS A 165 6.33 9.13 6.92
CA HIS A 165 5.54 8.59 8.01
C HIS A 165 4.75 7.34 7.63
N TRP A 166 4.09 7.33 6.47
CA TRP A 166 3.25 6.21 6.06
C TRP A 166 4.07 4.97 5.73
N SER A 167 5.20 5.12 5.03
CA SER A 167 6.09 4.00 4.74
C SER A 167 6.62 3.37 6.02
N THR A 168 6.99 4.18 7.01
CA THR A 168 7.40 3.71 8.34
C THR A 168 6.27 2.96 9.04
N GLU A 169 5.05 3.50 9.06
CA GLU A 169 3.88 2.79 9.60
C GLU A 169 3.61 1.47 8.89
N TYR A 170 3.77 1.43 7.56
CA TYR A 170 3.63 0.23 6.77
C TYR A 170 4.68 -0.82 7.13
N LEU A 171 5.95 -0.44 7.20
CA LEU A 171 7.05 -1.30 7.60
C LEU A 171 6.83 -1.89 9.01
N HIS A 172 6.34 -1.08 9.95
CA HIS A 172 5.98 -1.60 11.28
C HIS A 172 4.86 -2.64 11.25
N ARG A 173 3.90 -2.57 10.31
CA ARG A 173 2.87 -3.61 10.15
C ARG A 173 3.44 -4.93 9.63
N LEU A 174 4.48 -4.88 8.80
CA LEU A 174 5.19 -6.08 8.33
C LEU A 174 5.98 -6.78 9.46
N GLN A 175 6.18 -6.11 10.60
CA GLN A 175 6.79 -6.71 11.78
C GLN A 175 5.76 -6.87 12.91
N PRO A 176 4.82 -7.84 12.81
CA PRO A 176 3.92 -8.12 13.90
C PRO A 176 4.71 -8.50 15.16
N ARG A 177 4.39 -7.86 16.28
CA ARG A 177 4.94 -8.23 17.59
C ARG A 177 4.56 -9.68 17.87
N SER A 178 5.54 -10.56 18.03
CA SER A 178 5.24 -11.92 18.47
C SER A 178 4.65 -11.85 19.88
N LYS A 179 3.58 -12.59 20.12
CA LYS A 179 3.08 -12.80 21.47
C LYS A 179 4.19 -13.54 22.24
N TRP A 180 4.41 -13.19 23.51
CA TRP A 180 5.57 -13.64 24.30
C TRP A 180 5.78 -15.16 24.34
N TRP A 181 4.73 -15.95 24.08
CA TRP A 181 4.75 -17.41 24.05
C TRP A 181 5.00 -18.03 22.66
N ARG A 182 5.12 -17.23 21.59
CA ARG A 182 5.41 -17.70 20.23
C ARG A 182 6.81 -17.29 19.79
N THR A 183 7.64 -18.29 19.54
CA THR A 183 8.95 -18.12 18.90
C THR A 183 8.75 -17.65 17.47
N LYS A 184 9.35 -16.51 17.11
CA LYS A 184 9.38 -16.02 15.73
C LYS A 184 10.46 -16.78 14.96
N PRO A 185 10.19 -17.33 13.76
CA PRO A 185 11.22 -17.94 12.94
C PRO A 185 12.29 -16.90 12.58
N ASN A 186 13.54 -17.36 12.49
CA ASN A 186 14.64 -16.54 11.98
C ASN A 186 14.45 -16.29 10.47
N LEU A 187 15.03 -15.19 9.99
CA LEU A 187 15.18 -14.93 8.55
C LEU A 187 15.99 -16.05 7.89
N GLN A 188 15.64 -16.37 6.65
CA GLN A 188 16.25 -17.43 5.86
C GLN A 188 17.00 -16.88 4.65
N LEU A 189 17.87 -17.70 4.06
CA LEU A 189 18.51 -17.38 2.79
C LEU A 189 17.46 -17.39 1.68
N GLY A 190 17.53 -16.41 0.77
CA GLY A 190 16.59 -16.26 -0.33
C GLY A 190 15.37 -15.40 -0.02
N ASP A 191 15.03 -15.17 1.25
CA ASP A 191 13.89 -14.35 1.67
C ASP A 191 13.91 -12.97 0.99
N MET A 192 12.78 -12.57 0.42
CA MET A 192 12.58 -11.23 -0.12
C MET A 192 12.23 -10.25 1.00
N VAL A 193 13.00 -9.16 1.08
CA VAL A 193 12.90 -8.18 2.16
C VAL A 193 12.89 -6.75 1.63
N ILE A 194 12.22 -5.87 2.36
CA ILE A 194 12.39 -4.43 2.25
C ILE A 194 13.53 -4.01 3.18
N VAL A 195 14.48 -3.26 2.62
CA VAL A 195 15.59 -2.63 3.34
C VAL A 195 15.22 -1.19 3.65
N GLU A 196 15.09 -0.87 4.94
CA GLU A 196 14.84 0.50 5.37
C GLU A 196 16.07 1.38 5.09
N LYS A 197 15.84 2.52 4.46
CA LYS A 197 16.84 3.55 4.19
C LYS A 197 16.36 4.87 4.79
N GLU A 198 17.30 5.64 5.32
CA GLU A 198 17.00 6.92 5.98
C GLU A 198 16.42 7.98 5.03
N GLN A 199 16.62 7.83 3.71
CA GLN A 199 16.17 8.81 2.71
C GLN A 199 15.76 8.14 1.39
N THR A 200 14.60 7.50 1.37
CA THR A 200 13.97 7.02 0.13
C THR A 200 13.07 8.08 -0.47
N ALA A 201 13.21 8.30 -1.78
CA ALA A 201 12.22 9.07 -2.52
C ALA A 201 10.83 8.39 -2.42
N PRO A 202 9.73 9.16 -2.49
CA PRO A 202 8.40 8.59 -2.58
C PRO A 202 8.30 7.52 -3.67
N LEU A 203 7.49 6.49 -3.40
CA LEU A 203 7.27 5.29 -4.25
C LEU A 203 8.47 4.34 -4.38
N ASN A 204 9.65 4.71 -3.86
CA ASN A 204 10.85 3.90 -4.02
C ASN A 204 11.10 2.99 -2.81
N TRP A 205 10.66 1.74 -2.94
CA TRP A 205 10.93 0.69 -1.96
C TRP A 205 12.24 -0.02 -2.31
N THR A 206 13.20 -0.03 -1.39
CA THR A 206 14.45 -0.79 -1.59
C THR A 206 14.21 -2.25 -1.28
N LEU A 207 13.95 -3.03 -2.31
CA LEU A 207 13.79 -4.47 -2.24
C LEU A 207 15.14 -5.18 -2.40
N GLY A 208 15.25 -6.36 -1.80
CA GLY A 208 16.38 -7.24 -2.00
C GLY A 208 16.15 -8.65 -1.43
N ARG A 209 17.07 -9.55 -1.73
CA ARG A 209 17.05 -10.93 -1.22
C ARG A 209 18.20 -11.21 -0.30
N ILE A 210 17.95 -11.97 0.76
CA ILE A 210 18.99 -12.33 1.73
C ILE A 210 19.97 -13.32 1.09
N ASN A 211 21.25 -12.93 1.07
CA ASN A 211 22.35 -13.73 0.54
C ASN A 211 23.19 -14.37 1.66
N LYS A 212 23.33 -13.71 2.82
CA LYS A 212 24.10 -14.24 3.97
C LYS A 212 23.44 -13.87 5.30
N LEU A 213 23.55 -14.77 6.27
CA LEU A 213 23.05 -14.60 7.64
C LEU A 213 24.22 -14.57 8.62
N PHE A 214 24.19 -13.64 9.58
CA PHE A 214 25.16 -13.55 10.66
C PHE A 214 24.45 -13.70 12.01
N PHE A 215 24.85 -14.74 12.75
CA PHE A 215 24.22 -15.14 14.00
C PHE A 215 24.94 -14.54 15.21
N GLY A 216 24.17 -14.20 16.24
CA GLY A 216 24.69 -13.92 17.56
C GLY A 216 25.01 -15.20 18.36
N PRO A 217 25.58 -15.06 19.57
CA PRO A 217 25.86 -16.19 20.46
C PRO A 217 24.60 -16.96 20.88
N ASP A 218 23.42 -16.33 20.78
CA ASP A 218 22.10 -16.91 21.06
C ASP A 218 21.47 -17.64 19.85
N GLN A 219 22.24 -17.90 18.78
CA GLN A 219 21.78 -18.49 17.51
C GLN A 219 20.65 -17.71 16.82
N LYS A 220 20.49 -16.42 17.13
CA LYS A 220 19.55 -15.51 16.44
C LYS A 220 20.27 -14.70 15.38
N VAL A 221 19.61 -14.49 14.24
CA VAL A 221 20.13 -13.62 13.18
C VAL A 221 20.12 -12.18 13.68
N ARG A 222 21.28 -11.50 13.65
CA ARG A 222 21.43 -10.09 14.06
C ARG A 222 21.76 -9.18 12.89
N VAL A 223 22.48 -9.71 11.92
CA VAL A 223 22.90 -8.99 10.71
C VAL A 223 22.66 -9.90 9.51
N VAL A 224 22.27 -9.30 8.40
CA VAL A 224 22.08 -9.99 7.13
C VAL A 224 22.79 -9.23 6.01
N SER A 225 23.25 -9.97 5.01
CA SER A 225 23.69 -9.41 3.75
C SER A 225 22.59 -9.60 2.71
N VAL A 226 22.19 -8.52 2.07
CA VAL A 226 21.06 -8.46 1.13
C VAL A 226 21.58 -8.03 -0.23
N ASN A 227 21.26 -8.80 -1.27
CA ASN A 227 21.47 -8.40 -2.65
C ASN A 227 20.28 -7.55 -3.10
N THR A 228 20.56 -6.34 -3.59
CA THR A 228 19.56 -5.44 -4.18
C THR A 228 19.92 -5.20 -5.64
N LYS A 229 18.99 -4.62 -6.41
CA LYS A 229 19.26 -4.20 -7.80
C LYS A 229 20.41 -3.18 -7.95
N TYR A 230 20.80 -2.53 -6.85
CA TYR A 230 21.89 -1.54 -6.80
C TYR A 230 23.19 -2.11 -6.22
N GLY A 231 23.23 -3.41 -5.92
CA GLY A 231 24.37 -4.07 -5.30
C GLY A 231 24.07 -4.64 -3.91
N GLN A 232 25.12 -5.12 -3.26
CA GLN A 232 25.03 -5.81 -1.97
C GLN A 232 25.08 -4.82 -0.80
N LEU A 233 24.19 -5.01 0.18
CA LEU A 233 24.10 -4.21 1.39
C LEU A 233 24.13 -5.11 2.62
N THR A 234 24.90 -4.72 3.64
CA THR A 234 24.87 -5.40 4.95
C THR A 234 24.13 -4.54 5.95
N ARG A 235 23.12 -5.11 6.61
CA ARG A 235 22.21 -4.37 7.51
C ARG A 235 21.84 -5.20 8.74
N ASN A 236 21.57 -4.49 9.83
CA ASN A 236 20.99 -5.08 11.04
C ASN A 236 19.55 -5.53 10.77
N VAL A 237 19.12 -6.64 11.38
CA VAL A 237 17.76 -7.18 11.23
C VAL A 237 16.65 -6.18 11.60
N ASN A 238 16.94 -5.20 12.47
CA ASN A 238 15.99 -4.15 12.83
C ASN A 238 15.62 -3.22 11.65
N LYS A 239 16.46 -3.19 10.61
CA LYS A 239 16.28 -2.39 9.39
C LYS A 239 15.82 -3.25 8.20
N ILE A 240 15.37 -4.47 8.47
CA ILE A 240 14.99 -5.47 7.48
C ILE A 240 13.56 -5.94 7.77
N TYR A 241 12.73 -5.90 6.74
CA TYR A 241 11.31 -6.20 6.81
C TYR A 241 10.98 -7.30 5.82
N LEU A 242 10.59 -8.47 6.33
CA LEU A 242 10.24 -9.63 5.51
C LEU A 242 8.94 -9.35 4.75
N LEU A 243 8.92 -9.63 3.45
CA LEU A 243 7.68 -9.66 2.71
C LEU A 243 6.94 -10.98 2.98
N PRO A 244 5.61 -10.95 3.17
CA PRO A 244 4.81 -12.16 3.25
C PRO A 244 5.01 -13.02 2.00
N ASN A 245 5.12 -14.33 2.19
CA ASN A 245 5.15 -15.27 1.08
C ASN A 245 3.78 -15.32 0.42
N SER A 246 3.73 -15.58 -0.89
CA SER A 246 2.47 -15.62 -1.65
C SER A 246 1.50 -16.71 -1.15
N GLN A 247 1.96 -17.67 -0.34
CA GLN A 247 1.16 -18.72 0.29
C GLN A 247 0.49 -18.30 1.61
N GLU A 248 0.86 -17.14 2.18
CA GLU A 248 0.35 -16.65 3.47
C GLU A 248 -0.63 -15.47 3.35
N ILE A 249 -0.92 -15.01 2.13
CA ILE A 249 -1.87 -13.91 1.82
C ILE A 249 -3.20 -14.51 1.36
#